data_AF-A0A563EFG8-F1
#
_entry.id   AF-A0A563EFG8-F1
#
_cell.length_a   1.000
_cell.length_b   1.000
_cell.length_c   1.000
_cell.angle_alpha   90.00
_cell.angle_beta   90.00
_cell.angle_gamma   90.00
#
_symmetry.space_group_name_H-M   'P 1'
#
loop_
_entity.id
_entity.type
_entity.pdbx_description
1 polymer ?
#
loop_
_entity_poly.entity_id
_entity_poly.type
_entity_poly.pdbx_seq_one_letter_code
_entity_poly.pdbx_strand_id
1 'polypeptide(L)'
;MGTSRWLLPAVLVITGASVGTGMVVRELYQRPAEAKGDPVVQSSSSASPADLPGDAEVRLSVDAFAHPDRERVQNVLQRNFDAINERDFAKWRGSVTRERSRDTSEEHWRTEYSTTQDGSIVVQRIESDARSGRLRVLMTLVSTQDPSKAPAEFPERCIRWRVVYPLKWEDDELRIDKGVESGNPQRSAC
;
A
#
# COMPACT_ATOMS: atom_id res chain seq x y z
N MET A 1 72.04 1.93 22.56
CA MET A 1 72.38 3.33 22.26
C MET A 1 73.36 3.35 21.09
N GLY A 2 72.95 3.90 19.95
CA GLY A 2 73.74 3.90 18.71
C GLY A 2 73.13 4.89 17.70
N THR A 3 73.51 6.15 17.89
CA THR A 3 73.53 7.31 16.98
C THR A 3 72.72 7.29 15.67
N SER A 4 71.70 8.15 15.62
CA SER A 4 71.11 8.76 14.42
C SER A 4 71.80 10.09 14.10
N ARG A 5 72.04 10.39 12.80
CA ARG A 5 72.36 11.70 12.16
C ARG A 5 73.03 11.45 10.76
N TRP A 6 72.70 11.99 9.58
CA TRP A 6 72.10 13.26 9.11
C TRP A 6 71.54 13.11 7.64
N LEU A 7 70.37 13.74 7.40
CA LEU A 7 69.88 14.55 6.24
C LEU A 7 69.57 14.06 4.80
N LEU A 8 68.26 14.19 4.46
CA LEU A 8 67.59 15.01 3.40
C LEU A 8 67.87 14.74 1.88
N PRO A 9 66.98 15.13 0.94
CA PRO A 9 65.70 14.48 0.61
C PRO A 9 65.55 14.30 -0.93
N ALA A 10 65.38 13.08 -1.44
CA ALA A 10 65.09 12.87 -2.86
C ALA A 10 63.58 13.06 -3.13
N VAL A 11 63.19 14.29 -3.46
CA VAL A 11 61.89 14.61 -4.04
C VAL A 11 61.85 14.04 -5.45
N LEU A 12 61.03 13.01 -5.67
CA LEU A 12 60.58 12.60 -6.99
C LEU A 12 59.05 12.67 -7.00
N VAL A 13 58.56 13.81 -7.47
CA VAL A 13 57.20 13.98 -7.99
C VAL A 13 57.17 13.34 -9.37
N ILE A 14 56.15 12.53 -9.67
CA ILE A 14 55.33 12.60 -10.91
C ILE A 14 54.37 11.38 -10.99
N THR A 15 53.07 11.72 -10.86
CA THR A 15 51.82 11.15 -11.44
C THR A 15 51.49 9.65 -11.37
N GLY A 16 50.40 9.37 -10.63
CA GLY A 16 49.11 9.02 -11.25
C GLY A 16 48.87 7.57 -11.70
N ALA A 17 48.20 6.78 -10.85
CA ALA A 17 47.24 5.75 -11.26
C ALA A 17 46.37 5.35 -10.07
N SER A 18 45.20 5.95 -9.96
CA SER A 18 44.14 5.54 -9.03
C SER A 18 43.57 4.21 -9.52
N VAL A 19 43.97 3.09 -8.93
CA VAL A 19 43.24 1.82 -9.10
C VAL A 19 42.36 1.63 -7.88
N GLY A 20 41.16 2.20 -7.96
CA GLY A 20 40.10 1.98 -7.00
C GLY A 20 39.74 0.50 -6.97
N THR A 21 40.12 -0.18 -5.89
CA THR A 21 39.76 -1.58 -5.65
C THR A 21 39.08 -1.64 -4.31
N GLY A 22 37.76 -1.68 -4.32
CA GLY A 22 36.91 -1.80 -3.15
C GLY A 22 35.50 -2.15 -3.59
N MET A 23 35.32 -3.44 -3.89
CA MET A 23 34.15 -4.02 -4.50
C MET A 23 32.85 -3.75 -3.74
N VAL A 24 31.79 -3.67 -4.54
CA VAL A 24 30.38 -3.47 -4.22
C VAL A 24 29.90 -4.45 -3.14
N VAL A 25 29.53 -3.95 -1.96
CA VAL A 25 28.69 -4.68 -0.99
C VAL A 25 27.27 -4.17 -1.12
N ARG A 26 26.58 -4.54 -2.20
CA ARG A 26 25.13 -4.27 -2.35
C ARG A 26 24.33 -5.54 -2.63
N GLU A 27 24.84 -6.70 -2.22
CA GLU A 27 24.18 -8.00 -2.44
C GLU A 27 23.47 -8.56 -1.18
N LEU A 28 23.48 -7.83 -0.04
CA LEU A 28 22.71 -8.23 1.16
C LEU A 28 21.49 -7.35 1.44
N TYR A 29 21.19 -6.37 0.58
CA TYR A 29 19.81 -5.91 0.50
C TYR A 29 19.05 -7.02 -0.21
N GLN A 30 18.37 -7.86 0.56
CA GLN A 30 17.26 -8.65 0.06
C GLN A 30 16.49 -7.73 -0.89
N ARG A 31 16.46 -8.05 -2.19
CA ARG A 31 15.45 -7.45 -3.05
C ARG A 31 14.15 -7.73 -2.30
N PRO A 32 13.43 -6.69 -1.84
CA PRO A 32 12.05 -6.92 -1.43
C PRO A 32 11.41 -7.69 -2.57
N ALA A 33 10.45 -8.54 -2.28
CA ALA A 33 9.67 -9.08 -3.38
C ALA A 33 9.16 -7.88 -4.22
N GLU A 34 8.83 -8.12 -5.48
CA GLU A 34 8.20 -7.08 -6.27
C GLU A 34 6.69 -7.13 -6.04
N ALA A 35 6.11 -5.96 -5.77
CA ALA A 35 4.67 -5.78 -5.84
C ALA A 35 4.18 -6.27 -7.20
N LYS A 36 3.00 -6.88 -7.22
CA LYS A 36 2.45 -7.46 -8.44
C LYS A 36 2.07 -6.35 -9.44
N GLY A 37 2.41 -6.60 -10.70
CA GLY A 37 2.06 -5.77 -11.85
C GLY A 37 2.97 -4.54 -12.04
N ASP A 38 2.86 -3.93 -13.21
CA ASP A 38 3.51 -2.64 -13.49
C ASP A 38 2.73 -1.49 -12.84
N PRO A 39 3.43 -0.41 -12.41
CA PRO A 39 2.78 0.76 -11.86
C PRO A 39 1.78 1.34 -12.86
N VAL A 40 0.58 1.66 -12.38
CA VAL A 40 -0.49 2.23 -13.21
C VAL A 40 -0.18 3.69 -13.47
N VAL A 41 -0.11 4.05 -14.75
CA VAL A 41 -0.26 5.44 -15.20
C VAL A 41 -1.76 5.67 -15.37
N GLN A 42 -2.33 6.58 -14.58
CA GLN A 42 -3.76 6.92 -14.67
C GLN A 42 -4.13 7.22 -16.12
N SER A 43 -4.97 6.36 -16.70
CA SER A 43 -5.52 6.53 -18.05
C SER A 43 -7.01 6.83 -17.93
N SER A 44 -7.46 7.88 -18.61
CA SER A 44 -8.83 8.42 -18.56
C SER A 44 -9.82 7.59 -19.41
N SER A 45 -9.74 6.26 -19.36
CA SER A 45 -10.64 5.41 -20.11
C SER A 45 -11.94 5.22 -19.32
N SER A 46 -13.06 5.71 -19.85
CA SER A 46 -14.40 5.45 -19.30
C SER A 46 -14.74 3.97 -19.49
N ALA A 47 -14.77 3.21 -18.38
CA ALA A 47 -15.24 1.82 -18.40
C ALA A 47 -16.71 1.74 -18.81
N SER A 48 -17.10 0.69 -19.55
CA SER A 48 -18.51 0.42 -19.85
C SER A 48 -19.25 0.05 -18.56
N PRO A 49 -20.57 0.31 -18.44
CA PRO A 49 -21.35 -0.14 -17.29
C PRO A 49 -21.27 -1.65 -17.05
N ALA A 50 -21.09 -2.46 -18.11
CA ALA A 50 -20.93 -3.91 -18.00
C ALA A 50 -19.57 -4.34 -17.42
N ASP A 51 -18.58 -3.45 -17.44
CA ASP A 51 -17.23 -3.71 -16.94
C ASP A 51 -17.06 -3.27 -15.48
N LEU A 52 -18.09 -2.72 -14.84
CA LEU A 52 -18.04 -2.28 -13.44
C LEU A 52 -18.25 -3.48 -12.49
N PRO A 53 -17.54 -3.55 -11.35
CA PRO A 53 -16.62 -2.54 -10.80
C PRO A 53 -15.20 -2.58 -11.41
N GLY A 54 -14.93 -3.48 -12.35
CA GLY A 54 -13.62 -3.71 -12.95
C GLY A 54 -12.86 -4.83 -12.27
N ASP A 55 -11.57 -4.91 -12.57
CA ASP A 55 -10.68 -5.93 -11.98
C ASP A 55 -10.54 -5.74 -10.45
N ALA A 56 -10.56 -6.83 -9.69
CA ALA A 56 -10.45 -6.82 -8.23
C ALA A 56 -8.99 -6.72 -7.72
N GLU A 57 -8.00 -6.76 -8.62
CA GLU A 57 -6.59 -6.58 -8.28
C GLU A 57 -6.33 -5.18 -7.73
N VAL A 58 -5.66 -5.14 -6.58
CA VAL A 58 -5.13 -3.91 -6.01
C VAL A 58 -3.89 -3.50 -6.78
N ARG A 59 -4.02 -2.45 -7.58
CA ARG A 59 -2.90 -1.90 -8.35
C ARG A 59 -2.27 -0.70 -7.65
N LEU A 60 -1.00 -0.43 -7.96
CA LEU A 60 -0.25 0.68 -7.38
C LEU A 60 0.00 1.76 -8.44
N SER A 61 -0.17 3.03 -8.08
CA SER A 61 0.34 4.13 -8.88
C SER A 61 1.88 4.14 -8.89
N VAL A 62 2.48 4.94 -9.77
CA VAL A 62 3.94 5.16 -9.78
C VAL A 62 4.45 5.63 -8.40
N ASP A 63 3.73 6.54 -7.75
CA ASP A 63 4.10 7.10 -6.44
C ASP A 63 4.05 6.02 -5.35
N ALA A 64 2.96 5.23 -5.30
CA ALA A 64 2.82 4.14 -4.35
C ALA A 64 3.84 3.02 -4.60
N PHE A 65 4.17 2.73 -5.86
CA PHE A 65 5.15 1.71 -6.25
C PHE A 65 6.58 2.09 -5.84
N ALA A 66 6.87 3.38 -5.61
CA ALA A 66 8.17 3.80 -5.11
C ALA A 66 8.33 3.62 -3.58
N HIS A 67 7.24 3.40 -2.85
CA HIS A 67 7.27 3.31 -1.38
C HIS A 67 7.92 1.99 -0.89
N PRO A 68 8.72 2.00 0.20
CA PRO A 68 9.36 0.79 0.73
C PRO A 68 8.36 -0.30 1.17
N ASP A 69 7.23 0.09 1.78
CA ASP A 69 6.18 -0.85 2.23
C ASP A 69 5.16 -1.27 1.16
N ARG A 70 5.39 -0.93 -0.12
CA ARG A 70 4.42 -1.12 -1.20
C ARG A 70 3.79 -2.51 -1.27
N GLU A 71 4.59 -3.55 -1.08
CA GLU A 71 4.13 -4.94 -1.17
C GLU A 71 3.23 -5.31 0.00
N ARG A 72 3.65 -4.92 1.21
CA ARG A 72 2.92 -5.22 2.43
C ARG A 72 1.57 -4.51 2.41
N VAL A 73 1.54 -3.28 1.88
CA VAL A 73 0.31 -2.52 1.61
C VAL A 73 -0.55 -3.23 0.56
N GLN A 74 0.00 -3.56 -0.61
CA GLN A 74 -0.76 -4.25 -1.67
C GLN A 74 -1.36 -5.56 -1.15
N ASN A 75 -0.58 -6.36 -0.43
CA ASN A 75 -1.01 -7.65 0.10
C ASN A 75 -2.12 -7.55 1.15
N VAL A 76 -2.03 -6.61 2.11
CA VAL A 76 -3.11 -6.47 3.12
C VAL A 76 -4.40 -5.94 2.49
N LEU A 77 -4.29 -5.01 1.53
CA LEU A 77 -5.45 -4.50 0.81
C LEU A 77 -6.08 -5.56 -0.08
N GLN A 78 -5.28 -6.34 -0.81
CA GLN A 78 -5.79 -7.43 -1.63
C GLN A 78 -6.58 -8.43 -0.78
N ARG A 79 -5.99 -8.91 0.33
CA ARG A 79 -6.68 -9.81 1.27
C ARG A 79 -7.99 -9.22 1.80
N ASN A 80 -8.03 -7.91 2.04
CA ASN A 80 -9.23 -7.23 2.51
C ASN A 80 -10.33 -7.19 1.45
N PHE A 81 -10.02 -6.77 0.22
CA PHE A 81 -11.00 -6.67 -0.85
C PHE A 81 -11.44 -8.05 -1.35
N ASP A 82 -10.54 -9.03 -1.39
CA ASP A 82 -10.89 -10.43 -1.65
C ASP A 82 -11.88 -10.94 -0.60
N ALA A 83 -11.61 -10.71 0.69
CA ALA A 83 -12.52 -11.13 1.75
C ALA A 83 -13.91 -10.48 1.65
N ILE A 84 -13.98 -9.21 1.26
CA ILE A 84 -15.24 -8.52 0.99
C ILE A 84 -15.94 -9.19 -0.20
N ASN A 85 -15.29 -9.26 -1.36
CA ASN A 85 -15.84 -9.80 -2.61
C ASN A 85 -16.30 -11.26 -2.47
N GLU A 86 -15.57 -12.07 -1.71
CA GLU A 86 -15.87 -13.48 -1.44
C GLU A 86 -16.84 -13.70 -0.26
N ARG A 87 -17.23 -12.64 0.46
CA ARG A 87 -18.10 -12.70 1.66
C ARG A 87 -17.52 -13.54 2.81
N ASP A 88 -16.19 -13.55 2.93
CA ASP A 88 -15.46 -14.31 3.94
C ASP A 88 -15.06 -13.42 5.13
N PHE A 89 -15.93 -13.42 6.16
CA PHE A 89 -15.68 -12.68 7.39
C PHE A 89 -14.42 -13.14 8.13
N ALA A 90 -14.05 -14.42 8.05
CA ALA A 90 -12.86 -14.93 8.74
C ALA A 90 -11.58 -14.39 8.07
N LYS A 91 -11.53 -14.39 6.73
CA LYS A 91 -10.45 -13.73 5.97
C LYS A 91 -10.39 -12.23 6.25
N TRP A 92 -11.55 -11.57 6.33
CA TRP A 92 -11.63 -10.14 6.62
C TRP A 92 -11.05 -9.79 8.00
N ARG A 93 -11.36 -10.59 9.03
CA ARG A 93 -10.72 -10.43 10.36
C ARG A 93 -9.20 -10.60 10.29
N GLY A 94 -8.71 -11.35 9.31
CA GLY A 94 -7.29 -11.53 8.99
C GLY A 94 -6.62 -10.36 8.26
N SER A 95 -7.35 -9.35 7.77
CA SER A 95 -6.78 -8.16 7.12
C SER A 95 -6.87 -6.88 7.96
N VAL A 96 -7.75 -6.87 8.96
CA VAL A 96 -7.96 -5.72 9.85
C VAL A 96 -7.27 -5.89 11.21
N THR A 97 -7.20 -4.79 11.97
CA THR A 97 -6.67 -4.80 13.33
C THR A 97 -7.55 -5.60 14.28
N ARG A 98 -6.96 -6.15 15.35
CA ARG A 98 -7.71 -6.89 16.38
C ARG A 98 -8.84 -6.07 16.99
N GLU A 99 -8.57 -4.79 17.24
CA GLU A 99 -9.57 -3.82 17.72
C GLU A 99 -10.74 -3.70 16.74
N ARG A 100 -10.45 -3.44 15.45
CA ARG A 100 -11.48 -3.33 14.42
C ARG A 100 -12.31 -4.61 14.27
N SER A 101 -11.66 -5.76 14.34
CA SER A 101 -12.32 -7.06 14.29
C SER A 101 -13.24 -7.30 15.49
N ARG A 102 -12.87 -6.85 16.70
CA ARG A 102 -13.69 -7.04 17.92
C ARG A 102 -14.94 -6.18 17.91
N ASP A 103 -14.82 -4.97 17.38
CA ASP A 103 -15.91 -4.00 17.35
C ASP A 103 -16.90 -4.22 16.19
N THR A 104 -16.61 -5.16 15.28
CA THR A 104 -17.46 -5.43 14.12
C THR A 104 -18.03 -6.83 14.25
N SER A 105 -19.33 -6.94 14.47
CA SER A 105 -20.00 -8.25 14.47
C SER A 105 -20.08 -8.82 13.06
N GLU A 106 -20.09 -10.15 12.96
CA GLU A 106 -20.23 -10.83 11.66
C GLU A 106 -21.56 -10.48 10.98
N GLU A 107 -22.65 -10.41 11.75
CA GLU A 107 -23.98 -10.06 11.23
C GLU A 107 -24.00 -8.65 10.62
N HIS A 108 -23.41 -7.68 11.32
CA HIS A 108 -23.30 -6.32 10.83
C HIS A 108 -22.43 -6.28 9.57
N TRP A 109 -21.25 -6.91 9.60
CA TRP A 109 -20.36 -6.99 8.44
C TRP A 109 -21.04 -7.62 7.21
N ARG A 110 -21.77 -8.71 7.40
CA ARG A 110 -22.52 -9.39 6.32
C ARG A 110 -23.63 -8.49 5.78
N THR A 111 -24.28 -7.72 6.62
CA THR A 111 -25.33 -6.78 6.18
C THR A 111 -24.75 -5.72 5.26
N GLU A 112 -23.67 -5.06 5.72
CA GLU A 112 -22.99 -3.98 4.99
C GLU A 112 -22.45 -4.45 3.65
N TYR A 113 -21.80 -5.61 3.63
CA TYR A 113 -21.12 -6.09 2.43
C TYR A 113 -21.92 -7.08 1.60
N SER A 114 -23.14 -7.48 1.97
CA SER A 114 -23.90 -8.57 1.33
C SER A 114 -23.98 -8.50 -0.21
N THR A 115 -24.06 -7.31 -0.79
CA THR A 115 -24.20 -7.09 -2.24
C THR A 115 -23.02 -6.35 -2.88
N THR A 116 -22.04 -5.92 -2.09
CA THR A 116 -20.87 -5.15 -2.53
C THR A 116 -19.94 -5.96 -3.42
N GLN A 117 -19.50 -5.42 -4.55
CA GLN A 117 -18.32 -5.90 -5.26
C GLN A 117 -17.40 -4.72 -5.47
N ASP A 118 -16.14 -4.88 -5.09
CA ASP A 118 -15.10 -3.87 -5.20
C ASP A 118 -14.13 -4.23 -6.32
N GLY A 119 -13.78 -3.24 -7.11
CA GLY A 119 -12.85 -3.36 -8.23
C GLY A 119 -12.27 -2.01 -8.62
N SER A 120 -11.43 -2.02 -9.67
CA SER A 120 -10.68 -0.84 -10.11
C SER A 120 -9.92 -0.18 -8.96
N ILE A 121 -9.34 -0.99 -8.07
CA ILE A 121 -8.69 -0.52 -6.85
C ILE A 121 -7.29 -0.05 -7.20
N VAL A 122 -7.00 1.23 -6.95
CA VAL A 122 -5.70 1.84 -7.20
C VAL A 122 -5.22 2.58 -5.97
N VAL A 123 -4.10 2.11 -5.40
CA VAL A 123 -3.37 2.84 -4.37
C VAL A 123 -2.66 4.01 -5.01
N GLN A 124 -3.11 5.22 -4.67
CA GLN A 124 -2.58 6.46 -5.24
C GLN A 124 -1.30 6.91 -4.54
N ARG A 125 -1.24 6.75 -3.21
CA ARG A 125 -0.09 7.16 -2.39
C ARG A 125 -0.05 6.37 -1.09
N ILE A 126 1.16 6.13 -0.59
CA ILE A 126 1.43 5.58 0.74
C ILE A 126 2.24 6.64 1.50
N GLU A 127 1.74 7.06 2.65
CA GLU A 127 2.42 8.01 3.54
C GLU A 127 2.82 7.31 4.83
N SER A 128 4.09 7.42 5.20
CA SER A 128 4.61 6.93 6.48
C SER A 128 4.54 8.03 7.54
N ASP A 129 3.86 7.76 8.65
CA ASP A 129 3.96 8.61 9.84
C ASP A 129 5.16 8.15 10.68
N ALA A 130 6.28 8.86 10.53
CA ALA A 130 7.53 8.55 11.22
C ALA A 130 7.41 8.56 12.76
N ARG A 131 6.41 9.24 13.34
CA ARG A 131 6.25 9.30 14.80
C ARG A 131 5.46 8.13 15.36
N SER A 132 4.44 7.69 14.63
CA SER A 132 3.55 6.60 15.08
C SER A 132 3.92 5.24 14.47
N GLY A 133 4.77 5.21 13.44
CA GLY A 133 5.06 4.00 12.67
C GLY A 133 3.88 3.49 11.85
N ARG A 134 2.82 4.30 11.71
CA ARG A 134 1.60 3.96 10.97
C ARG A 134 1.74 4.39 9.50
N LEU A 135 0.97 3.74 8.64
CA LEU A 135 0.85 4.13 7.24
C LEU A 135 -0.53 4.73 6.99
N ARG A 136 -0.60 5.74 6.12
CA ARG A 136 -1.85 6.24 5.54
C ARG A 136 -1.84 5.91 4.05
N VAL A 137 -2.86 5.19 3.61
CA VAL A 137 -2.95 4.73 2.23
C VAL A 137 -4.11 5.44 1.56
N LEU A 138 -3.78 6.36 0.66
CA LEU A 138 -4.76 7.05 -0.16
C LEU A 138 -5.04 6.19 -1.40
N MET A 139 -6.29 5.83 -1.62
CA MET A 139 -6.69 4.98 -2.75
C MET A 139 -7.99 5.44 -3.40
N THR A 140 -8.19 4.98 -4.62
CA THR A 140 -9.47 5.03 -5.31
C THR A 140 -9.96 3.62 -5.57
N LEU A 141 -11.26 3.41 -5.55
CA LEU A 141 -11.89 2.16 -5.97
C LEU A 141 -13.29 2.42 -6.53
N VAL A 142 -13.85 1.42 -7.18
CA VAL A 142 -15.25 1.38 -7.58
C VAL A 142 -15.94 0.26 -6.83
N SER A 143 -17.08 0.56 -6.23
CA SER A 143 -17.96 -0.44 -5.62
C SER A 143 -19.27 -0.50 -6.40
N THR A 144 -19.75 -1.70 -6.70
CA THR A 144 -21.14 -1.94 -7.13
C THR A 144 -21.91 -2.65 -6.04
N GLN A 145 -23.15 -2.25 -5.78
CA GLN A 145 -23.99 -2.84 -4.73
C GLN A 145 -25.47 -2.61 -4.99
N ASP A 146 -26.32 -3.29 -4.23
CA ASP A 146 -27.74 -2.96 -4.19
C ASP A 146 -27.93 -1.58 -3.53
N PRO A 147 -28.64 -0.62 -4.16
CA PRO A 147 -28.94 0.69 -3.57
C PRO A 147 -29.55 0.65 -2.16
N SER A 148 -30.32 -0.40 -1.83
CA SER A 148 -30.90 -0.58 -0.49
C SER A 148 -29.87 -0.96 0.58
N LYS A 149 -28.65 -1.33 0.15
CA LYS A 149 -27.48 -1.62 0.99
C LYS A 149 -26.41 -0.54 0.88
N ALA A 150 -26.61 0.47 0.04
CA ALA A 150 -25.76 1.65 0.00
C ALA A 150 -26.03 2.56 1.20
N PRO A 151 -25.10 3.46 1.54
CA PRO A 151 -25.33 4.47 2.58
C PRO A 151 -26.67 5.17 2.34
N ALA A 152 -27.49 5.30 3.37
CA ALA A 152 -28.88 5.77 3.23
C ALA A 152 -28.95 7.16 2.60
N GLU A 153 -27.95 8.00 2.86
CA GLU A 153 -27.81 9.34 2.30
C GLU A 153 -27.18 9.38 0.90
N PHE A 154 -26.77 8.23 0.35
CA PHE A 154 -26.20 8.08 -0.99
C PHE A 154 -26.52 6.70 -1.61
N PRO A 155 -27.79 6.43 -1.95
CA PRO A 155 -28.27 5.10 -2.37
C PRO A 155 -27.95 4.81 -3.84
N GLU A 156 -26.67 4.79 -4.20
CA GLU A 156 -26.22 4.55 -5.57
C GLU A 156 -25.85 3.08 -5.80
N ARG A 157 -26.18 2.56 -6.98
CA ARG A 157 -25.80 1.18 -7.38
C ARG A 157 -24.30 1.07 -7.62
N CYS A 158 -23.65 2.16 -8.02
CA CYS A 158 -22.23 2.20 -8.31
C CYS A 158 -21.63 3.48 -7.76
N ILE A 159 -20.56 3.32 -6.99
CA ILE A 159 -19.91 4.40 -6.26
C ILE A 159 -18.42 4.40 -6.59
N ARG A 160 -17.92 5.56 -7.03
CA ARG A 160 -16.48 5.84 -7.12
C ARG A 160 -16.02 6.41 -5.79
N TRP A 161 -15.13 5.70 -5.13
CA TRP A 161 -14.60 6.10 -3.83
C TRP A 161 -13.21 6.69 -3.96
N ARG A 162 -12.92 7.68 -3.11
CA ARG A 162 -11.58 8.11 -2.76
C ARG A 162 -11.46 8.11 -1.25
N VAL A 163 -10.63 7.20 -0.72
CA VAL A 163 -10.56 6.89 0.71
C VAL A 163 -9.13 6.91 1.22
N VAL A 164 -8.99 7.11 2.53
CA VAL A 164 -7.74 6.93 3.26
C VAL A 164 -7.92 5.77 4.24
N TYR A 165 -7.11 4.73 4.07
CA TYR A 165 -7.02 3.65 5.04
C TYR A 165 -5.80 3.86 5.93
N PRO A 166 -5.97 4.01 7.26
CA PRO A 166 -4.88 3.95 8.20
C PRO A 166 -4.49 2.50 8.42
N LEU A 167 -3.21 2.18 8.33
CA LEU A 167 -2.67 0.86 8.56
C LEU A 167 -1.68 0.93 9.73
N LYS A 168 -1.68 -0.10 10.58
CA LYS A 168 -0.73 -0.25 11.68
C LYS A 168 -0.15 -1.66 11.71
N TRP A 169 1.01 -1.79 12.33
CA TRP A 169 1.64 -3.09 12.57
C TRP A 169 1.02 -3.78 13.78
N GLU A 170 0.65 -5.04 13.64
CA GLU A 170 0.30 -5.95 14.73
C GLU A 170 1.04 -7.27 14.49
N ASP A 171 1.89 -7.68 15.44
CA ASP A 171 2.71 -8.90 15.34
C ASP A 171 3.48 -8.99 14.02
N ASP A 172 4.17 -7.92 13.64
CA ASP A 172 4.94 -7.76 12.40
C ASP A 172 4.12 -7.85 11.09
N GLU A 173 2.80 -7.88 11.18
CA GLU A 173 1.90 -7.83 10.03
C GLU A 173 1.19 -6.48 9.94
N LEU A 174 1.10 -5.96 8.72
CA LEU A 174 0.35 -4.75 8.45
C LEU A 174 -1.16 -5.06 8.46
N ARG A 175 -1.93 -4.28 9.21
CA ARG A 175 -3.39 -4.43 9.40
C ARG A 175 -4.12 -3.12 9.15
N ILE A 176 -5.30 -3.20 8.55
CA ILE A 176 -6.16 -2.02 8.33
C ILE A 176 -6.84 -1.64 9.64
N ASP A 177 -6.56 -0.43 10.11
CA ASP A 177 -7.08 0.08 11.36
C ASP A 177 -8.39 0.86 11.19
N LYS A 178 -8.98 1.25 12.31
CA LYS A 178 -9.91 2.36 12.38
C LYS A 178 -9.13 3.67 12.50
N GLY A 179 -9.58 4.73 11.85
CA GLY A 179 -9.03 6.07 12.05
C GLY A 179 -9.98 7.14 11.55
N VAL A 180 -9.81 8.35 12.08
CA VAL A 180 -10.62 9.52 11.70
C VAL A 180 -10.54 9.77 10.20
N GLU A 181 -9.41 9.44 9.57
CA GLU A 181 -9.24 9.58 8.12
C GLU A 181 -10.13 8.64 7.30
N SER A 182 -10.56 7.52 7.86
CA SER A 182 -11.55 6.62 7.23
C SER A 182 -13.00 7.11 7.38
N GLY A 183 -13.24 8.12 8.23
CA GLY A 183 -14.58 8.61 8.54
C GLY A 183 -15.17 9.61 7.54
N ASN A 184 -14.34 10.17 6.63
CA ASN A 184 -14.77 11.15 5.63
C ASN A 184 -14.35 10.73 4.21
N PRO A 185 -14.86 9.61 3.68
CA PRO A 185 -14.59 9.22 2.31
C PRO A 185 -15.20 10.23 1.33
N GLN A 186 -14.48 10.54 0.25
CA GLN A 186 -15.08 11.23 -0.89
C GLN A 186 -15.73 10.17 -1.79
N ARG A 187 -16.93 10.48 -2.29
CA ARG A 187 -17.69 9.58 -3.15
C ARG A 187 -18.41 10.34 -4.25
N SER A 188 -18.57 9.70 -5.39
CA SER A 188 -19.43 10.16 -6.48
C SER A 188 -20.11 8.96 -7.15
N ALA A 189 -21.24 9.21 -7.81
CA ALA A 189 -21.91 8.18 -8.60
C ALA A 189 -21.05 7.79 -9.80
N CYS A 190 -21.23 6.56 -10.26
CA CYS A 190 -20.76 6.16 -11.57
C CYS A 190 -21.55 6.87 -12.67
#